data_AF-A0A450VLN1-F1
#
_entry.id   AF-A0A450VLN1-F1
#
_cell.length_a   1.000
_cell.length_b   1.000
_cell.length_c   1.000
_cell.angle_alpha   90.00
_cell.angle_beta   90.00
_cell.angle_gamma   90.00
#
_symmetry.space_group_name_H-M   'P 1'
#
loop_
_entity.id
_entity.type
_entity.pdbx_description
1 polymer ?
#
loop_
_entity_poly.entity_id
_entity_poly.type
_entity_poly.pdbx_seq_one_letter_code
_entity_poly.pdbx_strand_id
1 'polypeptide(L)'
;MVDPEGKDKPAAFFSTDDNLAPERIVEIFVWRWNIQVTFEETRRHLGVETQRQWSDLAIARTTPALMGLFSMVCLMAVNLIKEGTLPLRHTAWYTKQNPTFSDVLAFVRRTIWAGKYFHN
;
A
#
# COMPACT_ATOMS: atom_id res chain seq x y z
N MET A 1 11.34 -0.71 25.22
CA MET A 1 9.94 -0.94 25.61
C MET A 1 9.86 -2.34 26.21
N VAL A 2 9.41 -2.43 27.46
CA VAL A 2 9.22 -3.69 28.18
C VAL A 2 7.72 -3.84 28.38
N ASP A 3 7.18 -4.99 27.97
CA ASP A 3 5.79 -5.33 28.25
C ASP A 3 5.62 -5.55 29.76
N PRO A 4 4.75 -4.78 30.45
CA PRO A 4 4.51 -4.96 31.88
C PRO A 4 3.94 -6.34 32.24
N GLU A 5 3.30 -7.04 31.29
CA GLU A 5 2.80 -8.41 31.48
C GLU A 5 3.82 -9.49 31.11
N GLY A 6 4.98 -9.11 30.55
CA GLY A 6 6.07 -10.01 30.20
C GLY A 6 5.76 -11.04 29.10
N LYS A 7 4.71 -10.82 28.31
CA LYS A 7 4.31 -11.70 27.20
C LYS A 7 5.18 -11.47 25.97
N ASP A 8 5.54 -10.21 25.72
CA ASP A 8 6.37 -9.83 24.59
C ASP A 8 7.85 -9.66 24.98
N LYS A 9 8.74 -10.05 24.05
CA LYS A 9 10.17 -9.84 24.23
C LYS A 9 10.47 -8.34 24.26
N PRO A 10 11.30 -7.86 25.22
CA PRO A 10 11.64 -6.45 25.29
C PRO A 10 12.37 -6.00 24.02
N ALA A 11 11.91 -4.90 23.45
CA ALA A 11 12.45 -4.32 22.21
C ALA A 11 13.10 -2.97 22.50
N ALA A 12 14.26 -2.72 21.87
CA ALA A 12 14.93 -1.43 21.91
C ALA A 12 14.77 -0.73 20.55
N PHE A 13 14.41 0.55 20.59
CA PHE A 13 14.29 1.41 19.41
C PHE A 13 15.31 2.55 19.53
N PHE A 14 15.94 2.89 18.41
CA PHE A 14 17.00 3.88 18.35
C PHE A 14 16.71 4.91 17.26
N SER A 15 17.18 6.13 17.46
CA SER A 15 17.11 7.23 16.50
C SER A 15 18.48 7.89 16.40
N THR A 16 18.80 8.45 15.24
CA THR A 16 19.99 9.30 15.04
C THR A 16 19.71 10.77 15.38
N ASP A 17 18.45 11.13 15.57
CA ASP A 17 18.04 12.46 16.02
C ASP A 17 17.86 12.46 17.55
N ASP A 18 18.74 13.19 18.23
CA ASP A 18 18.79 13.30 19.69
C ASP A 18 17.65 14.15 20.28
N ASN A 19 16.97 14.96 19.48
CA ASN A 19 15.85 15.80 19.94
C ASN A 19 14.50 15.07 19.84
N LEU A 20 14.48 13.84 19.31
CA LEU A 20 13.24 13.12 19.06
C LEU A 20 12.70 12.50 20.36
N ALA A 21 11.46 12.83 20.70
CA ALA A 21 10.80 12.24 21.87
C ALA A 21 10.70 10.70 21.74
N PRO A 22 10.88 9.93 22.83
CA PRO A 22 10.82 8.47 22.80
C PRO A 22 9.54 7.89 22.19
N GLU A 23 8.39 8.50 22.46
CA GLU A 23 7.08 8.11 21.91
C GLU A 23 7.08 8.25 20.40
N ARG A 24 7.69 9.32 19.89
CA ARG A 24 7.78 9.62 18.46
C ARG A 24 8.63 8.60 17.72
N ILE A 25 9.69 8.07 18.34
CA ILE A 25 10.49 6.98 17.78
C ILE A 25 9.62 5.75 17.52
N VAL A 26 8.76 5.40 18.48
CA VAL A 26 7.86 4.24 18.36
C VAL A 26 6.81 4.48 17.28
N GLU A 27 6.20 5.67 17.20
CA GLU A 27 5.24 6.00 16.15
C GLU A 27 5.84 5.84 14.74
N ILE A 28 7.04 6.38 14.52
CA ILE A 28 7.73 6.27 13.23
C ILE A 28 8.03 4.80 12.91
N PHE A 29 8.43 4.01 13.91
CA PHE A 29 8.64 2.58 13.73
C PHE A 29 7.35 1.86 13.32
N VAL A 30 6.20 2.21 13.91
CA VAL A 30 4.90 1.64 13.54
C VAL A 30 4.53 1.99 12.09
N TRP A 31 4.80 3.22 11.63
CA TRP A 31 4.51 3.65 10.25
C TRP A 31 5.25 2.82 9.20
N ARG A 32 6.39 2.22 9.54
CA ARG A 32 7.14 1.31 8.65
C ARG A 32 6.28 0.13 8.17
N TRP A 33 5.28 -0.30 8.94
CA TRP A 33 4.41 -1.41 8.57
C TRP A 33 3.72 -1.20 7.22
N ASN A 34 3.45 0.05 6.84
CA ASN A 34 2.89 0.39 5.52
C ASN A 34 3.74 -0.15 4.36
N ILE A 35 5.06 -0.25 4.51
CA ILE A 35 5.94 -0.83 3.47
C ILE A 35 5.60 -2.31 3.25
N GLN A 36 5.32 -3.06 4.32
CA GLN A 36 4.95 -4.47 4.20
C GLN A 36 3.60 -4.63 3.51
N VAL A 37 2.64 -3.77 3.83
CA VAL A 37 1.33 -3.74 3.15
C VAL A 37 1.51 -3.47 1.65
N THR A 38 2.37 -2.52 1.27
CA THR A 38 2.69 -2.26 -0.14
C THR A 38 3.26 -3.50 -0.82
N PHE A 39 4.19 -4.21 -0.19
CA PHE A 39 4.75 -5.45 -0.76
C PHE A 39 3.72 -6.56 -0.88
N GLU A 40 2.84 -6.74 0.11
CA GLU A 40 1.76 -7.73 0.03
C GLU A 40 0.77 -7.40 -1.09
N GLU A 41 0.26 -6.18 -1.13
CA GLU A 41 -0.72 -5.73 -2.13
C GLU A 41 -0.12 -5.76 -3.55
N THR A 42 1.14 -5.38 -3.71
CA THR A 42 1.83 -5.41 -5.00
C THR A 42 2.03 -6.83 -5.50
N ARG A 43 2.41 -7.77 -4.63
CA ARG A 43 2.49 -9.20 -5.00
C ARG A 43 1.12 -9.75 -5.39
N ARG A 44 0.10 -9.45 -4.59
CA ARG A 44 -1.27 -9.96 -4.77
C ARG A 44 -1.97 -9.41 -6.01
N HIS A 45 -1.82 -8.12 -6.30
CA HIS A 45 -2.63 -7.44 -7.32
C HIS A 45 -1.86 -7.08 -8.60
N LEU A 46 -0.53 -6.93 -8.51
CA LEU A 46 0.31 -6.59 -9.66
C LEU A 46 1.21 -7.76 -10.09
N GLY A 47 1.20 -8.87 -9.35
CA GLY A 47 1.82 -10.13 -9.77
C GLY A 47 3.35 -10.12 -9.72
N VAL A 48 3.96 -9.36 -8.79
CA VAL A 48 5.43 -9.27 -8.64
C VAL A 48 6.08 -10.65 -8.47
N GLU A 49 5.53 -11.53 -7.64
CA GLU A 49 6.09 -12.87 -7.41
C GLU A 49 5.70 -13.89 -8.50
N THR A 50 4.67 -13.59 -9.29
CA THR A 50 4.15 -14.52 -10.30
C THR A 50 4.75 -14.30 -11.70
N GLN A 51 5.80 -13.48 -11.82
CA GLN A 51 6.46 -13.23 -13.09
C GLN A 51 7.22 -14.46 -13.58
N ARG A 52 6.98 -14.87 -14.82
CA ARG A 52 7.70 -15.97 -15.49
C ARG A 52 8.95 -15.49 -16.24
N GLN A 53 9.59 -14.43 -15.75
CA GLN A 53 10.84 -13.92 -16.32
C GLN A 53 12.01 -14.72 -15.75
N TRP A 54 12.86 -15.28 -16.62
CA TRP A 54 13.95 -16.18 -16.24
C TRP A 54 15.34 -15.53 -16.26
N SER A 55 15.40 -14.21 -16.48
CA SER A 55 16.66 -13.45 -16.51
C SER A 55 16.70 -12.42 -15.38
N ASP A 56 17.82 -12.33 -14.70
CA ASP A 56 18.08 -11.33 -13.64
C ASP A 56 17.81 -9.91 -14.13
N LEU A 57 18.15 -9.62 -15.38
CA LEU A 57 17.95 -8.30 -15.98
C LEU A 57 16.46 -7.98 -16.17
N ALA A 58 15.63 -8.99 -16.48
CA ALA A 58 14.20 -8.81 -16.59
C ALA A 58 13.59 -8.54 -15.21
N ILE A 59 13.97 -9.30 -14.18
CA ILE A 59 13.51 -9.10 -12.80
C ILE A 59 13.90 -7.71 -12.27
N ALA A 60 15.15 -7.28 -12.54
CA ALA A 60 15.67 -5.98 -12.13
C ALA A 60 14.92 -4.80 -12.77
N ARG A 61 14.30 -5.00 -13.94
CA ARG A 61 13.52 -3.97 -14.65
C ARG A 61 12.06 -3.98 -14.25
N THR A 62 11.45 -5.16 -14.14
CA THR A 62 10.01 -5.30 -13.94
C THR A 62 9.57 -5.00 -12.52
N THR A 63 10.38 -5.38 -11.52
CA THR A 63 10.07 -5.12 -10.10
C THR A 63 9.92 -3.63 -9.79
N PRO A 64 10.89 -2.74 -10.13
CA PRO A 64 10.71 -1.30 -9.92
C PRO A 64 9.59 -0.72 -10.78
N ALA A 65 9.36 -1.23 -12.00
CA ALA A 65 8.25 -0.78 -12.83
C ALA A 65 6.88 -1.07 -12.18
N LEU A 66 6.70 -2.23 -11.55
CA LEU A 66 5.47 -2.56 -10.84
C LEU A 66 5.28 -1.73 -9.56
N MET A 67 6.35 -1.42 -8.84
CA MET A 67 6.29 -0.48 -7.70
C MET A 67 5.97 0.96 -8.15
N GLY A 68 6.48 1.36 -9.32
CA GLY A 68 6.11 2.62 -9.97
C GLY A 68 4.64 2.63 -10.37
N LEU A 69 4.11 1.54 -10.93
CA LEU A 69 2.70 1.40 -11.27
C LEU A 69 1.80 1.48 -10.03
N PHE A 70 2.18 0.85 -8.92
CA PHE A 70 1.48 0.97 -7.63
C PHE A 70 1.38 2.44 -7.22
N SER A 71 2.50 3.16 -7.23
CA SER A 71 2.55 4.59 -6.89
C SER A 71 1.67 5.43 -7.81
N MET A 72 1.72 5.17 -9.12
CA MET A 72 0.93 5.89 -10.10
C MET A 72 -0.58 5.70 -9.89
N VAL A 73 -1.01 4.46 -9.62
CA VAL A 73 -2.41 4.14 -9.31
C VAL A 73 -2.89 4.88 -8.05
N CYS A 74 -2.07 4.92 -7.00
CA CYS A 74 -2.38 5.69 -5.78
C CYS A 74 -2.50 7.19 -6.07
N LEU A 75 -1.56 7.78 -6.82
CA LEU A 75 -1.60 9.20 -7.18
C LEU A 75 -2.81 9.54 -8.06
N MET A 76 -3.13 8.70 -9.05
CA MET A 76 -4.34 8.85 -9.86
C MET A 76 -5.57 8.86 -8.97
N ALA A 77 -5.68 7.91 -8.04
CA ALA A 77 -6.82 7.86 -7.14
C ALA A 77 -6.92 9.07 -6.22
N VAL A 78 -5.81 9.55 -5.66
CA VAL A 78 -5.80 10.79 -4.87
C VAL A 78 -6.29 11.98 -5.70
N ASN A 79 -5.93 12.05 -6.98
CA ASN A 79 -6.42 13.09 -7.88
C ASN A 79 -7.92 12.94 -8.17
N LEU A 80 -8.40 11.74 -8.51
CA LEU A 80 -9.81 11.49 -8.80
C LEU A 80 -10.72 11.65 -7.57
N ILE A 81 -10.24 11.33 -6.37
CA ILE A 81 -11.01 11.48 -5.12
C ILE A 81 -11.17 12.96 -4.74
N LYS A 82 -10.32 13.88 -5.23
CA LYS A 82 -10.58 15.32 -5.04
C LYS A 82 -11.92 15.74 -5.64
N GLU A 83 -12.43 15.01 -6.63
CA GLU A 83 -13.70 15.27 -7.29
C GLU A 83 -14.87 14.41 -6.74
N GLY A 84 -14.62 13.48 -5.80
CA GLY A 84 -15.68 12.64 -5.24
C GLY A 84 -15.22 11.57 -4.23
N THR A 85 -16.15 10.80 -3.67
CA THR A 85 -15.82 9.76 -2.66
C THR A 85 -15.38 8.46 -3.32
N LEU A 86 -14.35 7.79 -2.78
CA LEU A 86 -14.00 6.43 -3.21
C LEU A 86 -15.12 5.45 -2.78
N PRO A 87 -15.75 4.73 -3.72
CA PRO A 87 -16.76 3.73 -3.36
C PRO A 87 -16.08 2.52 -2.74
N LEU A 88 -16.27 2.35 -1.43
CA LEU A 88 -15.78 1.18 -0.69
C LEU A 88 -16.53 -0.07 -1.13
N ARG A 89 -15.79 -1.13 -1.44
CA ARG A 89 -16.39 -2.45 -1.68
C ARG A 89 -16.66 -3.11 -0.34
N HIS A 90 -17.94 -3.29 -0.04
CA HIS A 90 -18.38 -4.05 1.12
C HIS A 90 -18.74 -5.47 0.70
N THR A 91 -18.44 -6.44 1.55
CA THR A 91 -18.97 -7.80 1.40
C THR A 91 -20.13 -7.97 2.37
N ALA A 92 -21.05 -8.90 2.10
CA ALA A 92 -22.23 -9.13 2.95
C ALA A 92 -21.88 -9.47 4.41
N TRP A 93 -20.65 -9.94 4.67
CA TRP A 93 -20.19 -10.43 5.96
C TRP A 93 -19.20 -9.46 6.65
N TYR A 94 -18.74 -8.41 5.95
CA TYR A 94 -17.75 -7.49 6.48
C TYR A 94 -17.91 -6.07 5.92
N THR A 95 -18.15 -5.14 6.85
CA THR A 95 -18.20 -3.71 6.54
C THR A 95 -16.82 -3.11 6.75
N LYS A 96 -16.12 -2.87 5.65
CA LYS A 96 -14.79 -2.28 5.66
C LYS A 96 -14.87 -0.76 5.87
N GLN A 97 -14.14 -0.24 6.86
CA GLN A 97 -14.11 1.19 7.20
C GLN A 97 -13.08 1.98 6.36
N ASN A 98 -11.96 1.33 5.98
CA ASN A 98 -10.86 1.99 5.29
C ASN A 98 -10.63 1.38 3.89
N PRO A 99 -10.32 2.18 2.86
CA PRO A 99 -10.05 1.66 1.53
C PRO A 99 -8.71 0.90 1.49
N THR A 100 -8.62 -0.17 0.68
CA THR A 100 -7.32 -0.80 0.38
C THR A 100 -6.89 -0.53 -1.06
N PHE A 101 -5.65 -0.88 -1.38
CA PHE A 101 -5.11 -0.73 -2.72
C PHE A 101 -5.95 -1.49 -3.77
N SER A 102 -6.52 -2.65 -3.45
CA SER A 102 -7.46 -3.33 -4.34
C SER A 102 -8.68 -2.49 -4.74
N ASP A 103 -9.27 -1.74 -3.80
CA ASP A 103 -10.41 -0.84 -4.07
C ASP A 103 -9.98 0.30 -4.98
N VAL A 104 -8.82 0.88 -4.66
CA VAL A 104 -8.20 1.97 -5.42
C VAL A 104 -7.91 1.53 -6.86
N LEU A 105 -7.27 0.38 -7.05
CA LEU A 105 -6.94 -0.18 -8.35
C LEU A 105 -8.21 -0.45 -9.18
N ALA A 106 -9.25 -0.98 -8.55
CA ALA A 106 -10.52 -1.23 -9.22
C ALA A 106 -11.24 0.08 -9.60
N PHE A 107 -11.19 1.09 -8.74
CA PHE A 107 -11.77 2.40 -9.01
C PHE A 107 -11.09 3.09 -10.19
N VAL A 108 -9.75 3.18 -10.19
CA VAL A 108 -8.98 3.76 -11.29
C VAL A 108 -9.21 3.01 -12.60
N ARG A 109 -9.31 1.69 -12.55
CA ARG A 109 -9.62 0.89 -13.76
C ARG A 109 -11.00 1.23 -14.33
N ARG A 110 -12.01 1.36 -13.46
CA ARG A 110 -13.38 1.72 -13.89
C ARG A 110 -13.44 3.12 -14.49
N THR A 111 -12.74 4.09 -13.91
CA THR A 111 -12.76 5.47 -14.42
C THR A 111 -12.07 5.57 -15.78
N ILE A 112 -10.95 4.88 -15.98
CA ILE A 112 -10.29 4.79 -17.30
C ILE A 112 -11.22 4.14 -18.34
N TRP A 113 -11.91 3.05 -17.97
CA TRP A 113 -12.86 2.40 -18.89
C TRP A 113 -14.09 3.26 -19.19
N ALA A 114 -14.63 3.95 -18.18
CA ALA A 114 -15.69 4.93 -18.36
C ALA A 114 -15.27 6.02 -19.36
N GLY A 115 -14.07 6.59 -19.17
CA GLY A 115 -13.45 7.56 -20.06
C GLY A 115 -13.35 7.08 -21.51
N LYS A 116 -12.97 5.81 -21.70
CA LYS A 116 -12.71 5.24 -23.03
C LYS A 116 -13.97 4.78 -23.77
N TYR A 117 -14.94 4.20 -23.05
CA TYR A 117 -16.08 3.49 -23.67
C TYR A 117 -17.43 4.19 -23.47
N PHE A 118 -17.54 5.09 -22.50
CA PHE A 118 -18.81 5.76 -22.17
C PHE A 118 -18.82 7.26 -22.52
N HIS A 119 -17.72 7.81 -23.03
CA HIS A 119 -17.74 9.09 -23.76
C HIS A 119 -18.17 8.83 -25.21
N ASN A 120 -19.42 9.21 -25.50
CA ASN A 120 -19.96 9.48 -26.83
C ASN A 120 -20.43 10.93 -26.86
#